data_AF-H0SP89-F1
#
_entry.id   AF-H0SP89-F1
#
_cell.length_a   1.000
_cell.length_b   1.000
_cell.length_c   1.000
_cell.angle_alpha   90.00
_cell.angle_beta   90.00
_cell.angle_gamma   90.00
#
_symmetry.space_group_name_H-M   'P 1'
#
loop_
_entity.id
_entity.type
_entity.pdbx_description
1 polymer ?
#
loop_
_entity_poly.entity_id
_entity_poly.type
_entity_poly.pdbx_seq_one_letter_code
_entity_poly.pdbx_strand_id
1 'polypeptide(L)'
;MFAPLDDIRIKSIYGGDLPKRMARCTPDMLGAVRAAAADIEAAGGKLILSDMYRSYDMQLQAHLDYVTGKKTAFSPPPGGSMHEAGRAFDLDLGALKMKLSDFWKIAAKHGLHPVIDTPSSGADEAWHFDCRGSHGLVYDYYKARKGDNFAKPYMAMAASAIVSTGVKVDVLGQDPVTGFIQSGLIRLGQTIGDLDGRLGPKTRTALEALTIDSTADNAIVATAINRLLQAAFPAEYFVSAVHTLALGDTSPTFSFRVAEKRHYAPSAANSAVLGDIVGMLRNADVIHQTFVLQPAFLGILPNKCLYLDSELQLDTDGWPDGKGKGDKYWQATTSLKYADGTSLNANTVPYVVLPLPKTWASSRGIHLGDYAAVIYKGKLTFAVFGDEGPENRIGEGSIQLLRGLGEERIRPNGRVENSGAGPGIITIVFPGSGDLAHRTDEATLLAAIHSEGERLFSTLAGLQPVS
;
A
#
# COMPACT_ATOMS: atom_id res chain seq x y z
N MET A 1 -6.33 -0.17 -1.14
CA MET A 1 -7.33 -0.95 -1.89
C MET A 1 -6.70 -2.14 -2.62
N PHE A 2 -5.44 -2.05 -3.03
CA PHE A 2 -4.75 -3.13 -3.74
C PHE A 2 -3.87 -3.96 -2.80
N ALA A 3 -3.61 -5.21 -3.18
CA ALA A 3 -2.65 -6.08 -2.50
C ALA A 3 -1.25 -5.43 -2.54
N PRO A 4 -0.55 -5.31 -1.40
CA PRO A 4 0.74 -4.66 -1.35
C PRO A 4 1.82 -5.54 -2.00
N LEU A 5 2.91 -4.90 -2.44
CA LEU A 5 4.15 -5.57 -2.79
C LEU A 5 5.23 -5.20 -1.78
N ASP A 6 5.61 -6.18 -0.97
CA ASP A 6 6.66 -6.09 0.04
C ASP A 6 8.04 -6.32 -0.58
N ASP A 7 9.06 -5.70 0.02
CA ASP A 7 10.45 -5.97 -0.32
C ASP A 7 10.86 -7.38 0.15
N ILE A 8 11.47 -8.16 -0.74
CA ILE A 8 12.06 -9.46 -0.42
C ILE A 8 13.58 -9.41 -0.44
N ARG A 9 14.22 -9.96 0.59
CA ARG A 9 15.66 -10.22 0.61
C ARG A 9 15.90 -11.71 0.52
N ILE A 10 16.44 -12.14 -0.61
CA ILE A 10 16.77 -13.54 -0.90
C ILE A 10 17.95 -13.58 -1.85
N LYS A 11 18.84 -14.55 -1.63
CA LYS A 11 20.01 -14.77 -2.47
C LYS A 11 19.59 -14.97 -3.92
N SER A 12 20.40 -14.42 -4.82
CA SER A 12 20.15 -14.45 -6.24
C SER A 12 21.40 -14.83 -7.03
N ILE A 13 21.20 -15.11 -8.31
CA ILE A 13 22.30 -15.38 -9.25
C ILE A 13 23.22 -14.17 -9.49
N TYR A 14 22.86 -12.98 -9.01
CA TYR A 14 23.62 -11.74 -9.17
C TYR A 14 24.75 -11.56 -8.13
N GLY A 15 25.07 -12.60 -7.36
CA GLY A 15 26.13 -12.57 -6.33
C GLY A 15 25.71 -11.89 -5.01
N GLY A 16 24.42 -11.63 -4.83
CA GLY A 16 23.83 -10.98 -3.66
C GLY A 16 22.30 -11.13 -3.65
N ASP A 17 21.57 -10.18 -3.07
CA ASP A 17 20.11 -10.14 -3.18
C ASP A 17 19.66 -9.79 -4.61
N LEU A 18 18.41 -10.09 -4.95
CA LEU A 18 17.81 -9.63 -6.21
C LEU A 18 17.95 -8.09 -6.36
N PRO A 19 18.11 -7.57 -7.59
CA PRO A 19 18.07 -6.13 -7.83
C PRO A 19 16.80 -5.51 -7.24
N LYS A 20 16.90 -4.35 -6.58
CA LYS A 20 15.78 -3.71 -5.86
C LYS A 20 14.49 -3.61 -6.70
N ARG A 21 14.62 -3.34 -8.00
CA ARG A 21 13.47 -3.25 -8.93
C ARG A 21 12.73 -4.58 -9.16
N MET A 22 13.37 -5.73 -8.90
CA MET A 22 12.84 -7.09 -9.03
C MET A 22 12.50 -7.72 -7.67
N ALA A 23 13.08 -7.19 -6.58
CA ALA A 23 13.00 -7.73 -5.24
C ALA A 23 11.69 -7.36 -4.52
N ARG A 24 10.54 -7.60 -5.15
CA ARG A 24 9.21 -7.27 -4.63
C ARG A 24 8.26 -8.44 -4.79
N CYS A 25 7.40 -8.70 -3.80
CA CYS A 25 6.41 -9.78 -3.90
C CYS A 25 5.22 -9.53 -2.97
N THR A 26 4.12 -10.25 -3.19
CA THR A 26 2.94 -10.18 -2.30
C THR A 26 3.23 -10.81 -0.92
N PRO A 27 2.52 -10.43 0.15
CA PRO A 27 2.76 -10.94 1.51
C PRO A 27 2.72 -12.47 1.64
N ASP A 28 1.80 -13.14 0.95
CA ASP A 28 1.69 -14.59 0.91
C ASP A 28 2.86 -15.22 0.14
N MET A 29 3.26 -14.61 -0.99
CA MET A 29 4.47 -15.00 -1.72
C MET A 29 5.72 -14.88 -0.84
N LEU A 30 5.85 -13.79 -0.08
CA LEU A 30 6.97 -13.57 0.84
C LEU A 30 7.03 -14.66 1.91
N GLY A 31 5.88 -14.98 2.51
CA GLY A 31 5.76 -16.05 3.50
C GLY A 31 6.14 -17.42 2.91
N ALA A 32 5.59 -17.74 1.73
CA ALA A 32 5.82 -18.99 1.04
C ALA A 32 7.29 -19.19 0.65
N VAL A 33 7.92 -18.16 0.07
CA VAL A 33 9.33 -18.20 -0.34
C VAL A 33 10.26 -18.36 0.87
N ARG A 34 10.00 -17.64 1.98
CA ARG A 34 10.81 -17.76 3.20
C ARG A 34 10.69 -19.14 3.83
N ALA A 35 9.48 -19.68 3.91
CA ALA A 35 9.24 -21.00 4.49
C ALA A 35 9.84 -22.12 3.60
N ALA A 36 9.70 -22.02 2.28
CA ALA A 36 10.33 -22.94 1.35
C ALA A 36 11.86 -22.85 1.41
N ALA A 37 12.44 -21.65 1.49
CA ALA A 37 13.88 -21.46 1.64
C ALA A 37 14.42 -22.13 2.92
N ALA A 38 13.69 -22.01 4.04
CA ALA A 38 14.07 -22.65 5.31
C ALA A 38 14.02 -24.19 5.22
N ASP A 39 12.96 -24.75 4.63
CA ASP A 39 12.85 -26.21 4.43
C ASP A 39 13.93 -26.74 3.45
N ILE A 40 14.27 -25.97 2.42
CA ILE A 40 15.35 -26.30 1.49
C ILE A 40 16.72 -26.28 2.19
N GLU A 41 16.97 -25.26 3.01
CA GLU A 41 18.23 -25.14 3.77
C GLU A 41 18.37 -26.27 4.78
N ALA A 42 17.29 -26.65 5.46
CA ALA A 42 17.26 -27.81 6.35
C ALA A 42 17.56 -29.14 5.61
N ALA A 43 17.26 -29.22 4.31
CA ALA A 43 17.58 -30.34 3.44
C ALA A 43 18.99 -30.25 2.80
N GLY A 44 19.80 -29.25 3.15
CA GLY A 44 21.17 -29.05 2.64
C GLY A 44 21.26 -28.30 1.30
N GLY A 45 20.16 -27.76 0.81
CA GLY A 45 20.06 -26.96 -0.40
C GLY A 45 20.08 -25.45 -0.15
N LYS A 46 19.93 -24.67 -1.22
CA LYS A 46 19.69 -23.22 -1.14
C LYS A 46 18.64 -22.81 -2.16
N LEU A 47 17.69 -21.97 -1.76
CA LEU A 47 16.83 -21.26 -2.70
C LEU A 47 17.56 -20.01 -3.19
N ILE A 48 17.94 -20.02 -4.47
CA ILE A 48 18.58 -18.88 -5.15
C ILE A 48 17.69 -18.47 -6.31
N LEU A 49 17.29 -17.20 -6.37
CA LEU A 49 16.39 -16.69 -7.40
C LEU A 49 17.12 -15.99 -8.55
N SER A 50 16.56 -16.11 -9.75
CA SER A 50 16.96 -15.32 -10.92
C SER A 50 15.95 -14.22 -11.23
N ASP A 51 14.66 -14.46 -10.96
CA ASP A 51 13.59 -13.50 -11.21
C ASP A 51 12.51 -13.59 -10.11
N MET A 52 11.78 -12.49 -9.89
CA MET A 52 10.65 -12.40 -8.95
C MET A 52 9.59 -11.41 -9.49
N TYR A 53 9.79 -10.10 -9.33
CA TYR A 53 8.88 -9.09 -9.87
C TYR A 53 9.38 -8.48 -11.17
N ARG A 54 8.48 -8.37 -12.15
CA ARG A 54 8.71 -7.64 -13.40
C ARG A 54 7.68 -6.53 -13.54
N SER A 55 8.10 -5.28 -13.70
CA SER A 55 7.16 -4.22 -14.07
C SER A 55 6.60 -4.45 -15.47
N TYR A 56 5.53 -3.71 -15.82
CA TYR A 56 4.98 -3.68 -17.17
C TYR A 56 6.06 -3.49 -18.25
N ASP A 57 6.94 -2.50 -18.09
CA ASP A 57 8.02 -2.22 -19.06
C ASP A 57 9.04 -3.36 -19.16
N MET A 58 9.36 -3.98 -18.02
CA MET A 58 10.26 -5.15 -17.99
C MET A 58 9.61 -6.34 -18.69
N GLN A 59 8.31 -6.55 -18.49
CA GLN A 59 7.56 -7.62 -19.16
C GLN A 59 7.46 -7.36 -20.67
N LEU A 60 7.21 -6.12 -21.07
CA LEU A 60 7.17 -5.71 -22.47
C LEU A 60 8.52 -5.96 -23.13
N GLN A 61 9.62 -5.53 -22.51
CA GLN A 61 10.95 -5.77 -23.05
C GLN A 61 11.26 -7.28 -23.17
N ALA A 62 10.93 -8.07 -22.15
CA ALA A 62 11.11 -9.53 -22.19
C ALA A 62 10.27 -10.20 -23.29
N HIS A 63 9.05 -9.71 -23.53
CA HIS A 63 8.21 -10.17 -24.64
C HIS A 63 8.83 -9.80 -25.99
N LEU A 64 9.30 -8.56 -26.16
CA LEU A 64 9.97 -8.09 -27.36
C LEU A 64 11.23 -8.90 -27.66
N ASP A 65 12.04 -9.22 -26.65
CA ASP A 65 13.23 -10.04 -26.82
C ASP A 65 12.88 -11.48 -27.24
N TYR A 66 11.76 -12.04 -26.75
CA TYR A 66 11.27 -13.34 -27.19
C TYR A 66 10.79 -13.32 -28.65
N VAL A 67 9.90 -12.38 -29.03
CA VAL A 67 9.35 -12.33 -30.39
C VAL A 67 10.40 -11.94 -31.44
N THR A 68 11.45 -11.23 -31.04
CA THR A 68 12.60 -10.90 -31.92
C THR A 68 13.69 -11.98 -31.92
N GLY A 69 13.53 -13.06 -31.15
CA GLY A 69 14.48 -14.18 -31.09
C GLY A 69 15.76 -13.89 -30.30
N LYS A 70 15.86 -12.76 -29.61
CA LYS A 70 16.97 -12.47 -28.68
C LYS A 70 16.91 -13.34 -27.43
N LYS A 71 15.71 -13.80 -27.04
CA LYS A 71 15.45 -14.74 -25.95
C LYS A 71 14.71 -15.96 -26.50
N THR A 72 15.15 -17.16 -26.12
CA THR A 72 14.49 -18.42 -26.51
C THR A 72 13.36 -18.82 -25.57
N ALA A 73 13.53 -18.58 -24.27
CA ALA A 73 12.49 -18.84 -23.28
C ALA A 73 11.27 -17.94 -23.50
N PHE A 74 10.09 -18.54 -23.45
CA PHE A 74 8.82 -17.86 -23.69
C PHE A 74 8.64 -16.67 -22.73
N SER A 75 8.05 -15.59 -23.24
CA SER A 75 7.60 -14.48 -22.41
C SER A 75 6.27 -13.96 -22.96
N PRO A 76 5.17 -14.02 -22.20
CA PRO A 76 3.89 -13.50 -22.67
C PRO A 76 3.94 -11.97 -22.81
N PRO A 77 3.04 -11.36 -23.60
CA PRO A 77 2.86 -9.92 -23.58
C PRO A 77 2.48 -9.42 -22.17
N PRO A 78 2.65 -8.13 -21.87
CA PRO A 78 2.21 -7.53 -20.61
C PRO A 78 0.75 -7.86 -20.27
N GLY A 79 0.47 -8.07 -18.99
CA GLY A 79 -0.83 -8.53 -18.51
C GLY A 79 -0.99 -10.06 -18.43
N GLY A 80 0.01 -10.81 -18.89
CA GLY A 80 -0.04 -12.27 -19.01
C GLY A 80 0.88 -13.03 -18.06
N SER A 81 1.59 -12.34 -17.16
CA SER A 81 2.65 -12.92 -16.33
C SER A 81 2.40 -12.73 -14.83
N MET A 82 2.49 -13.80 -14.03
CA MET A 82 2.39 -13.70 -12.56
C MET A 82 3.57 -12.93 -11.92
N HIS A 83 4.69 -12.77 -12.63
CA HIS A 83 5.78 -11.90 -12.20
C HIS A 83 5.35 -10.43 -12.13
N GLU A 84 4.42 -9.99 -12.98
CA GLU A 84 3.89 -8.61 -12.96
C GLU A 84 3.09 -8.29 -11.70
N ALA A 85 2.69 -9.32 -10.95
CA ALA A 85 2.04 -9.20 -9.66
C ALA A 85 2.95 -9.58 -8.48
N GLY A 86 4.25 -9.85 -8.71
CA GLY A 86 5.15 -10.32 -7.66
C GLY A 86 4.67 -11.63 -7.01
N ARG A 87 4.09 -12.51 -7.83
CA ARG A 87 3.50 -13.80 -7.43
C ARG A 87 4.15 -14.98 -8.15
N ALA A 88 5.27 -14.77 -8.84
CA ALA A 88 6.07 -15.82 -9.45
C ALA A 88 7.55 -15.60 -9.14
N PHE A 89 8.33 -16.68 -9.13
CA PHE A 89 9.78 -16.60 -9.19
C PHE A 89 10.35 -17.59 -10.19
N ASP A 90 11.54 -17.25 -10.67
CA ASP A 90 12.44 -18.17 -11.36
C ASP A 90 13.63 -18.47 -10.44
N LEU A 91 14.08 -19.73 -10.39
CA LEU A 91 15.14 -20.17 -9.48
C LEU A 91 16.30 -20.91 -10.18
N ASP A 92 17.46 -20.92 -9.52
CA ASP A 92 18.59 -21.76 -9.90
C ASP A 92 18.40 -23.21 -9.41
N LEU A 93 18.02 -24.10 -10.34
CA LEU A 93 17.83 -25.53 -10.05
C LEU A 93 19.08 -26.21 -9.47
N GLY A 94 20.28 -25.77 -9.84
CA GLY A 94 21.54 -26.35 -9.36
C GLY A 94 21.84 -26.03 -7.90
N ALA A 95 21.32 -24.90 -7.41
CA ALA A 95 21.48 -24.45 -6.03
C ALA A 95 20.63 -25.24 -5.03
N LEU A 96 19.52 -25.84 -5.49
CA LEU A 96 18.62 -26.62 -4.65
C LEU A 96 19.27 -27.86 -4.01
N LYS A 97 20.29 -28.44 -4.64
CA LYS A 97 20.98 -29.67 -4.19
C LYS A 97 20.03 -30.84 -3.86
N MET A 98 18.86 -30.88 -4.49
CA MET A 98 17.86 -31.94 -4.37
C MET A 98 17.21 -32.20 -5.72
N LYS A 99 16.48 -33.33 -5.84
CA LYS A 99 15.69 -33.60 -7.05
C LYS A 99 14.54 -32.61 -7.15
N LEU A 100 14.19 -32.20 -8.37
CA LEU A 100 13.07 -31.30 -8.61
C LEU A 100 11.75 -31.84 -8.03
N SER A 101 11.54 -33.17 -8.08
CA SER A 101 10.38 -33.84 -7.47
C SER A 101 10.30 -33.69 -5.95
N ASP A 102 11.43 -33.57 -5.27
CA ASP A 102 11.46 -33.37 -3.82
C ASP A 102 11.25 -31.89 -3.48
N PHE A 103 11.80 -30.99 -4.30
CA PHE A 103 11.47 -29.57 -4.20
C PHE A 103 9.97 -29.31 -4.42
N TRP A 104 9.32 -29.98 -5.37
CA TRP A 104 7.87 -29.84 -5.59
C TRP A 104 7.04 -30.17 -4.35
N LYS A 105 7.48 -31.14 -3.53
CA LYS A 105 6.81 -31.46 -2.26
C LYS A 105 6.95 -30.32 -1.24
N ILE A 106 8.14 -29.72 -1.16
CA ILE A 106 8.38 -28.54 -0.33
C ILE A 106 7.57 -27.33 -0.84
N ALA A 107 7.60 -27.07 -2.13
CA ALA A 107 6.86 -26.00 -2.78
C ALA A 107 5.35 -26.13 -2.50
N ALA A 108 4.79 -27.32 -2.70
CA ALA A 108 3.38 -27.60 -2.46
C ALA A 108 2.95 -27.36 -1.00
N LYS A 109 3.80 -27.71 -0.02
CA LYS A 109 3.56 -27.44 1.41
C LYS A 109 3.34 -25.95 1.70
N HIS A 110 3.96 -25.07 0.91
CA HIS A 110 3.92 -23.62 1.07
C HIS A 110 3.06 -22.91 0.02
N GLY A 111 2.23 -23.64 -0.74
CA GLY A 111 1.34 -23.05 -1.74
C GLY A 111 2.03 -22.52 -3.00
N LEU A 112 3.25 -23.00 -3.28
CA LEU A 112 3.99 -22.69 -4.49
C LEU A 112 3.73 -23.78 -5.54
N HIS A 113 3.35 -23.37 -6.74
CA HIS A 113 2.87 -24.26 -7.79
C HIS A 113 3.78 -24.20 -9.01
N PRO A 114 4.23 -25.33 -9.56
CA PRO A 114 4.90 -25.33 -10.85
C PRO A 114 3.92 -24.95 -11.97
N VAL A 115 4.47 -24.49 -13.09
CA VAL A 115 3.69 -24.19 -14.31
C VAL A 115 3.75 -25.30 -15.36
N ILE A 116 4.48 -26.37 -15.06
CA ILE A 116 4.56 -27.60 -15.85
C ILE A 116 3.93 -28.77 -15.08
N ASP A 117 3.54 -29.82 -15.80
CA ASP A 117 2.81 -30.95 -15.21
C ASP A 117 3.71 -32.04 -14.60
N THR A 118 5.00 -32.06 -14.95
CA THR A 118 5.94 -33.08 -14.45
C THR A 118 7.27 -32.46 -13.98
N PRO A 119 7.87 -32.96 -12.88
CA PRO A 119 9.11 -32.43 -12.32
C PRO A 119 10.33 -32.87 -13.12
N SER A 120 10.45 -32.39 -14.36
CA SER A 120 11.59 -32.63 -15.25
C SER A 120 12.50 -31.41 -15.26
N SER A 121 13.74 -31.55 -14.76
CA SER A 121 14.70 -30.43 -14.70
C SER A 121 15.19 -29.95 -16.08
N GLY A 122 14.93 -30.71 -17.14
CA GLY A 122 15.25 -30.32 -18.52
C GLY A 122 14.05 -29.80 -19.30
N ALA A 123 12.86 -29.71 -18.68
CA ALA A 123 11.71 -29.09 -19.32
C ALA A 123 11.85 -27.56 -19.32
N ASP A 124 11.30 -26.93 -20.35
CA ASP A 124 11.11 -25.48 -20.35
C ASP A 124 10.25 -25.10 -19.13
N GLU A 125 10.59 -23.99 -18.47
CA GLU A 125 9.91 -23.49 -17.25
C GLU A 125 10.07 -24.39 -16.00
N ALA A 126 10.98 -25.37 -15.99
CA ALA A 126 11.24 -26.21 -14.80
C ALA A 126 11.67 -25.42 -13.56
N TRP A 127 12.18 -24.21 -13.76
CA TRP A 127 12.63 -23.26 -12.74
C TRP A 127 11.52 -22.31 -12.24
N HIS A 128 10.33 -22.33 -12.84
CA HIS A 128 9.30 -21.32 -12.63
C HIS A 128 8.17 -21.82 -11.72
N PHE A 129 7.84 -21.02 -10.70
CA PHE A 129 6.78 -21.33 -9.74
C PHE A 129 5.94 -20.10 -9.41
N ASP A 130 4.64 -20.34 -9.23
CA ASP A 130 3.64 -19.34 -8.83
C ASP A 130 3.20 -19.52 -7.38
N CYS A 131 2.98 -18.41 -6.67
CA CYS A 131 2.02 -18.35 -5.57
C CYS A 131 0.68 -17.83 -6.11
N ARG A 132 -0.21 -18.77 -6.44
CA ARG A 132 -1.50 -18.46 -7.07
C ARG A 132 -2.48 -17.75 -6.13
N GLY A 133 -2.44 -18.08 -4.83
CA GLY A 133 -3.45 -17.61 -3.86
C GLY A 133 -4.88 -17.86 -4.36
N SER A 134 -5.78 -16.94 -4.04
CA SER A 134 -7.15 -16.92 -4.54
C SER A 134 -7.28 -16.61 -6.03
N HIS A 135 -6.23 -16.13 -6.72
CA HIS A 135 -6.26 -16.00 -8.18
C HIS A 135 -6.34 -17.36 -8.88
N GLY A 136 -5.98 -18.45 -8.19
CA GLY A 136 -6.29 -19.82 -8.63
C GLY A 136 -7.78 -20.05 -8.89
N LEU A 137 -8.68 -19.35 -8.18
CA LEU A 137 -10.12 -19.42 -8.43
C LEU A 137 -10.49 -18.82 -9.79
N VAL A 138 -9.75 -17.81 -10.26
CA VAL A 138 -9.93 -17.25 -11.61
C VAL A 138 -9.41 -18.22 -12.67
N TYR A 139 -8.28 -18.87 -12.41
CA TYR A 139 -7.81 -19.96 -13.27
C TYR A 139 -8.88 -21.05 -13.42
N ASP A 140 -9.43 -21.54 -12.30
CA ASP A 140 -10.45 -22.59 -12.32
C ASP A 140 -11.76 -22.12 -12.99
N TYR A 141 -12.13 -20.85 -12.79
CA TYR A 141 -13.28 -20.23 -13.43
C TYR A 141 -13.19 -20.27 -14.97
N TYR A 142 -12.03 -19.90 -15.53
CA TYR A 142 -11.78 -19.94 -16.97
C TYR A 142 -11.57 -21.36 -17.48
N LYS A 143 -10.94 -22.24 -16.70
CA LYS A 143 -10.82 -23.67 -17.02
C LYS A 143 -12.18 -24.33 -17.14
N ALA A 144 -13.14 -23.91 -16.31
CA ALA A 144 -14.54 -24.33 -16.36
C ALA A 144 -15.37 -23.60 -17.45
N ARG A 145 -14.74 -22.78 -18.30
CA ARG A 145 -15.38 -22.02 -19.40
C ARG A 145 -16.51 -21.09 -18.94
N LYS A 146 -16.38 -20.48 -17.75
CA LYS A 146 -17.32 -19.44 -17.28
C LYS A 146 -17.01 -18.04 -17.84
N GLY A 147 -15.85 -17.88 -18.46
CA GLY A 147 -15.45 -16.80 -19.38
C GLY A 147 -14.56 -17.37 -20.48
N ASP A 148 -14.44 -16.68 -21.61
CA ASP A 148 -13.74 -17.16 -22.82
C ASP A 148 -12.89 -16.11 -23.55
N ASN A 149 -12.85 -14.88 -23.06
CA ASN A 149 -12.09 -13.78 -23.67
C ASN A 149 -10.55 -13.87 -23.53
N PHE A 150 -10.03 -14.77 -22.69
CA PHE A 150 -8.59 -15.04 -22.58
C PHE A 150 -8.20 -16.34 -23.28
N ALA A 151 -7.09 -16.32 -24.03
CA ALA A 151 -6.60 -17.50 -24.78
C ALA A 151 -6.29 -18.71 -23.89
N LYS A 152 -5.89 -18.49 -22.64
CA LYS A 152 -5.61 -19.54 -21.65
C LYS A 152 -6.11 -19.11 -20.26
N PRO A 153 -6.61 -20.03 -19.42
CA PRO A 153 -6.98 -19.73 -18.04
C PRO A 153 -5.85 -19.08 -17.22
N TYR A 154 -4.59 -19.44 -17.52
CA TYR A 154 -3.42 -18.82 -16.91
C TYR A 154 -3.35 -17.31 -17.14
N MET A 155 -3.70 -16.83 -18.35
CA MET A 155 -3.66 -15.40 -18.65
C MET A 155 -4.74 -14.64 -17.88
N ALA A 156 -5.92 -15.23 -17.69
CA ALA A 156 -6.96 -14.63 -16.85
C ALA A 156 -6.54 -14.56 -15.37
N MET A 157 -5.88 -15.61 -14.87
CA MET A 157 -5.28 -15.62 -13.52
C MET A 157 -4.21 -14.54 -13.37
N ALA A 158 -3.30 -14.41 -14.34
CA ALA A 158 -2.28 -13.36 -14.34
C ALA A 158 -2.91 -11.96 -14.38
N ALA A 159 -3.86 -11.71 -15.28
CA ALA A 159 -4.57 -10.43 -15.34
C ALA A 159 -5.27 -10.10 -14.01
N SER A 160 -5.93 -11.08 -13.41
CA SER A 160 -6.55 -10.97 -12.08
C SER A 160 -5.53 -10.61 -10.98
N ALA A 161 -4.35 -11.22 -11.00
CA ALA A 161 -3.27 -10.94 -10.07
C ALA A 161 -2.71 -9.52 -10.26
N ILE A 162 -2.51 -9.08 -11.49
CA ILE A 162 -1.93 -7.76 -11.81
C ILE A 162 -2.87 -6.62 -11.41
N VAL A 163 -4.16 -6.68 -11.78
CA VAL A 163 -5.11 -5.64 -11.35
C VAL A 163 -5.30 -5.61 -9.83
N SER A 164 -5.00 -6.71 -9.13
CA SER A 164 -5.03 -6.72 -7.66
C SER A 164 -3.94 -5.90 -7.00
N THR A 165 -2.84 -5.58 -7.70
CA THR A 165 -1.77 -4.70 -7.22
C THR A 165 -1.97 -3.25 -7.66
N GLY A 166 -3.08 -2.94 -8.34
CA GLY A 166 -3.40 -1.62 -8.86
C GLY A 166 -2.71 -1.30 -10.18
N VAL A 167 -2.07 -2.29 -10.80
CA VAL A 167 -1.44 -2.14 -12.11
C VAL A 167 -2.48 -2.41 -13.19
N LYS A 168 -2.52 -1.57 -14.22
CA LYS A 168 -3.42 -1.76 -15.36
C LYS A 168 -3.03 -2.99 -16.18
N VAL A 169 -4.02 -3.59 -16.81
CA VAL A 169 -3.86 -4.66 -17.80
C VAL A 169 -4.57 -4.21 -19.06
N ASP A 170 -3.83 -4.06 -20.15
CA ASP A 170 -4.34 -3.37 -21.36
C ASP A 170 -5.63 -4.01 -21.92
N VAL A 171 -5.76 -5.33 -21.87
CA VAL A 171 -6.97 -6.04 -22.33
C VAL A 171 -8.21 -5.79 -21.46
N LEU A 172 -8.04 -5.24 -20.26
CA LEU A 172 -9.11 -4.86 -19.33
C LEU A 172 -9.41 -3.35 -19.37
N GLY A 173 -8.72 -2.60 -20.22
CA GLY A 173 -8.88 -1.14 -20.34
C GLY A 173 -7.86 -0.34 -19.53
N GLN A 174 -8.04 0.99 -19.54
CA GLN A 174 -7.07 1.92 -18.93
C GLN A 174 -7.21 2.04 -17.42
N ASP A 175 -8.38 1.72 -16.86
CA ASP A 175 -8.66 1.78 -15.43
C ASP A 175 -8.53 0.37 -14.80
N PRO A 176 -7.57 0.13 -13.88
CA PRO A 176 -7.44 -1.16 -13.21
C PRO A 176 -8.62 -1.48 -12.28
N VAL A 177 -9.42 -0.49 -11.87
CA VAL A 177 -10.47 -0.66 -10.85
C VAL A 177 -11.58 -1.57 -11.33
N THR A 178 -12.05 -1.44 -12.57
CA THR A 178 -13.14 -2.29 -13.08
C THR A 178 -12.71 -3.74 -13.25
N GLY A 179 -11.49 -3.96 -13.75
CA GLY A 179 -10.85 -5.28 -13.78
C GLY A 179 -10.68 -5.86 -12.37
N PHE A 180 -10.29 -5.04 -11.39
CA PHE A 180 -10.19 -5.44 -9.99
C PHE A 180 -11.54 -5.88 -9.41
N ILE A 181 -12.62 -5.14 -9.66
CA ILE A 181 -13.98 -5.49 -9.21
C ILE A 181 -14.40 -6.85 -9.76
N GLN A 182 -14.28 -7.04 -11.08
CA GLN A 182 -14.65 -8.30 -11.74
C GLN A 182 -13.80 -9.48 -11.24
N SER A 183 -12.48 -9.29 -11.17
CA SER A 183 -11.53 -10.25 -10.61
C SER A 183 -11.91 -10.64 -9.18
N GLY A 184 -12.22 -9.65 -8.34
CA GLY A 184 -12.64 -9.87 -6.95
C GLY A 184 -13.95 -10.63 -6.83
N LEU A 185 -14.94 -10.32 -7.67
CA LEU A 185 -16.21 -11.05 -7.71
C LEU A 185 -16.02 -12.53 -8.04
N ILE A 186 -15.19 -12.86 -9.05
CA ILE A 186 -14.86 -14.24 -9.39
C ILE A 186 -14.19 -14.94 -8.19
N ARG A 187 -13.23 -14.28 -7.55
CA ARG A 187 -12.51 -14.79 -6.37
C ARG A 187 -13.42 -14.98 -5.15
N LEU A 188 -14.50 -14.21 -5.05
CA LEU A 188 -15.56 -14.35 -4.05
C LEU A 188 -16.66 -15.35 -4.48
N GLY A 189 -16.40 -16.15 -5.52
CA GLY A 189 -17.27 -17.23 -5.97
C GLY A 189 -18.43 -16.80 -6.88
N GLN A 190 -18.49 -15.53 -7.27
CA GLN A 190 -19.55 -15.04 -8.16
C GLN A 190 -19.30 -15.42 -9.62
N THR A 191 -20.38 -15.52 -10.40
CA THR A 191 -20.31 -15.78 -11.84
C THR A 191 -20.69 -14.53 -12.61
N ILE A 192 -19.75 -13.95 -13.35
CA ILE A 192 -19.90 -12.65 -14.01
C ILE A 192 -19.84 -12.71 -15.55
N GLY A 193 -19.53 -13.87 -16.13
CA GLY A 193 -19.04 -13.95 -17.52
C GLY A 193 -17.56 -13.63 -17.60
N ASP A 194 -17.17 -12.82 -18.58
CA ASP A 194 -15.77 -12.44 -18.82
C ASP A 194 -15.24 -11.43 -17.78
N LEU A 195 -13.96 -11.58 -17.46
CA LEU A 195 -13.11 -10.52 -16.90
C LEU A 195 -12.63 -9.65 -18.08
N ASP A 196 -13.33 -8.56 -18.36
CA ASP A 196 -13.13 -7.70 -19.54
C ASP A 196 -13.02 -6.19 -19.20
N GLY A 197 -13.07 -5.85 -17.92
CA GLY A 197 -13.05 -4.48 -17.41
C GLY A 197 -14.37 -3.72 -17.59
N ARG A 198 -15.46 -4.37 -18.00
CA ARG A 198 -16.77 -3.73 -18.25
C ARG A 198 -17.82 -4.20 -17.24
N LEU A 199 -18.29 -3.30 -16.39
CA LEU A 199 -19.28 -3.61 -15.34
C LEU A 199 -20.71 -3.73 -15.91
N GLY A 200 -20.94 -4.82 -16.65
CA GLY A 200 -22.22 -5.16 -17.27
C GLY A 200 -23.25 -5.77 -16.30
N PRO A 201 -24.43 -6.19 -16.81
CA PRO A 201 -25.54 -6.67 -15.99
C PRO A 201 -25.20 -7.86 -15.08
N LYS A 202 -24.39 -8.81 -15.56
CA LYS A 202 -23.94 -9.96 -14.76
C LYS A 202 -23.05 -9.54 -13.59
N THR A 203 -22.14 -8.59 -13.83
CA THR A 203 -21.30 -8.01 -12.78
C THR A 203 -22.15 -7.27 -11.74
N ARG A 204 -23.15 -6.48 -12.17
CA ARG A 204 -24.06 -5.76 -11.25
C ARG A 204 -24.91 -6.71 -10.42
N THR A 205 -25.43 -7.77 -11.03
CA THR A 205 -26.15 -8.84 -10.32
C THR A 205 -25.26 -9.50 -9.26
N ALA A 206 -23.99 -9.77 -9.60
CA ALA A 206 -23.03 -10.34 -8.66
C ALA A 206 -22.67 -9.40 -7.50
N LEU A 207 -22.63 -8.08 -7.74
CA LEU A 207 -22.47 -7.07 -6.69
C LEU A 207 -23.66 -7.07 -5.73
N GLU A 208 -24.88 -7.06 -6.26
CA GLU A 208 -26.11 -7.09 -5.47
C GLU A 208 -26.23 -8.38 -4.64
N ALA A 209 -25.80 -9.52 -5.19
CA ALA A 209 -25.73 -10.79 -4.47
C ALA A 209 -24.79 -10.75 -3.25
N LEU A 210 -23.80 -9.83 -3.24
CA LEU A 210 -22.91 -9.56 -2.12
C LEU A 210 -23.36 -8.35 -1.29
N THR A 211 -24.59 -7.86 -1.48
CA THR A 211 -25.14 -6.66 -0.81
C THR A 211 -24.34 -5.37 -1.06
N ILE A 212 -23.68 -5.28 -2.22
CA ILE A 212 -22.94 -4.09 -2.66
C ILE A 212 -23.83 -3.31 -3.64
N ASP A 213 -24.01 -2.00 -3.39
CA ASP A 213 -24.74 -1.11 -4.29
C ASP A 213 -24.06 -1.05 -5.67
N SER A 214 -24.72 -1.61 -6.68
CA SER A 214 -24.22 -1.71 -8.05
C SER A 214 -24.27 -0.38 -8.81
N THR A 215 -24.89 0.66 -8.24
CA THR A 215 -24.99 2.02 -8.79
C THR A 215 -23.98 3.00 -8.19
N ALA A 216 -23.32 2.60 -7.10
CA ALA A 216 -22.29 3.39 -6.46
C ALA A 216 -21.06 3.59 -7.37
N ASP A 217 -20.26 4.60 -7.02
CA ASP A 217 -18.99 4.86 -7.69
C ASP A 217 -18.06 3.63 -7.65
N ASN A 218 -17.32 3.38 -8.74
CA ASN A 218 -16.46 2.21 -8.87
C ASN A 218 -15.40 2.12 -7.75
N ALA A 219 -14.90 3.25 -7.23
CA ALA A 219 -13.96 3.23 -6.11
C ALA A 219 -14.63 2.75 -4.81
N ILE A 220 -15.90 3.08 -4.59
CA ILE A 220 -16.68 2.60 -3.44
C ILE A 220 -16.91 1.09 -3.58
N VAL A 221 -17.34 0.65 -4.77
CA VAL A 221 -17.55 -0.77 -5.08
C VAL A 221 -16.26 -1.57 -4.88
N ALA A 222 -15.14 -1.08 -5.43
CA ALA A 222 -13.84 -1.71 -5.28
C ALA A 222 -13.36 -1.73 -3.82
N THR A 223 -13.68 -0.69 -3.02
CA THR A 223 -13.42 -0.71 -1.57
C THR A 223 -14.18 -1.85 -0.89
N ALA A 224 -15.46 -2.03 -1.21
CA ALA A 224 -16.30 -3.09 -0.64
C ALA A 224 -15.78 -4.48 -1.03
N ILE A 225 -15.47 -4.69 -2.32
CA ILE A 225 -14.88 -5.94 -2.82
C ILE A 225 -13.54 -6.21 -2.14
N ASN A 226 -12.66 -5.21 -2.02
CA ASN A 226 -11.37 -5.38 -1.35
C ASN A 226 -11.52 -5.81 0.11
N ARG A 227 -12.50 -5.27 0.85
CA ARG A 227 -12.76 -5.71 2.24
C ARG A 227 -13.19 -7.17 2.31
N LEU A 228 -14.07 -7.60 1.40
CA LEU A 228 -14.49 -9.00 1.33
C LEU A 228 -13.32 -9.92 0.99
N LEU A 229 -12.46 -9.52 0.05
CA LEU A 229 -11.26 -10.28 -0.32
C LEU A 229 -10.25 -10.36 0.83
N GLN A 230 -10.01 -9.26 1.55
CA GLN A 230 -9.13 -9.25 2.73
C GLN A 230 -9.64 -10.17 3.83
N ALA A 231 -10.97 -10.23 4.02
CA ALA A 231 -11.57 -11.14 4.98
C ALA A 231 -11.47 -12.61 4.54
N ALA A 232 -11.67 -12.89 3.24
CA ALA A 232 -11.63 -14.25 2.70
C ALA A 232 -10.19 -14.78 2.54
N PHE A 233 -9.23 -13.92 2.18
CA PHE A 233 -7.88 -14.27 1.80
C PHE A 233 -6.82 -13.37 2.48
N PRO A 234 -6.79 -13.30 3.82
CA PRO A 234 -5.97 -12.33 4.55
C PRO A 234 -4.46 -12.47 4.29
N ALA A 235 -3.98 -13.68 3.99
CA ALA A 235 -2.57 -13.93 3.71
C ALA A 235 -2.05 -13.14 2.50
N GLU A 236 -2.91 -12.81 1.53
CA GLU A 236 -2.52 -12.01 0.35
C GLU A 236 -2.30 -10.52 0.65
N TYR A 237 -2.73 -10.06 1.82
CA TYR A 237 -2.75 -8.64 2.17
C TYR A 237 -1.90 -8.32 3.40
N PHE A 238 -1.63 -9.31 4.25
CA PHE A 238 -0.96 -9.12 5.52
C PHE A 238 0.13 -10.18 5.73
N VAL A 239 1.34 -9.73 6.08
CA VAL A 239 2.40 -10.63 6.53
C VAL A 239 2.02 -11.17 7.91
N SER A 240 1.84 -12.50 8.02
CA SER A 240 1.56 -13.12 9.30
C SER A 240 2.78 -13.03 10.23
N ALA A 241 2.62 -12.49 11.43
CA ALA A 241 3.56 -12.72 12.52
C ALA A 241 3.49 -14.21 12.88
N VAL A 242 4.64 -14.88 12.91
CA VAL A 242 4.76 -16.32 13.15
C VAL A 242 3.99 -16.72 14.42
N HIS A 243 2.90 -17.46 14.25
CA HIS A 243 2.32 -18.27 15.32
C HIS A 243 2.15 -19.69 14.79
N THR A 244 2.98 -20.59 15.31
CA THR A 244 2.88 -22.03 15.10
C THR A 244 1.55 -22.52 15.64
N LEU A 245 0.66 -23.02 14.79
CA LEU A 245 -0.46 -23.86 15.20
C LEU A 245 -0.49 -25.13 14.35
N ALA A 246 -0.40 -26.24 15.05
CA ALA A 246 -0.35 -27.60 14.55
C ALA A 246 -1.65 -27.97 13.81
N LEU A 247 -1.50 -28.79 12.78
CA LEU A 247 -2.58 -29.40 12.02
C LEU A 247 -3.34 -30.39 12.91
N GLY A 248 -4.66 -30.18 13.02
CA GLY A 248 -5.61 -31.14 13.53
C GLY A 248 -6.72 -31.32 12.49
N ASP A 249 -6.81 -32.54 11.97
CA ASP A 249 -7.79 -33.02 11.00
C ASP A 249 -9.21 -32.94 11.60
N THR A 250 -10.12 -32.20 10.97
CA THR A 250 -11.58 -32.47 10.97
C THR A 250 -12.26 -31.51 10.00
N SER A 251 -13.11 -32.05 9.13
CA SER A 251 -13.91 -31.31 8.15
C SER A 251 -14.76 -30.23 8.84
N PRO A 252 -14.65 -28.93 8.50
CA PRO A 252 -15.49 -27.92 9.11
C PRO A 252 -16.77 -27.74 8.32
N THR A 253 -17.89 -28.12 8.94
CA THR A 253 -19.15 -27.40 8.76
C THR A 253 -18.95 -25.97 9.26
N PHE A 254 -18.91 -25.00 8.34
CA PHE A 254 -18.76 -23.59 8.68
C PHE A 254 -20.07 -23.04 9.28
N SER A 255 -20.13 -22.93 10.61
CA SER A 255 -20.99 -21.96 11.26
C SER A 255 -20.24 -20.64 11.36
N PHE A 256 -20.76 -19.58 10.74
CA PHE A 256 -20.21 -18.23 10.83
C PHE A 256 -20.15 -17.78 12.30
N ARG A 257 -18.95 -17.74 12.87
CA ARG A 257 -18.64 -16.82 13.96
C ARG A 257 -17.97 -15.61 13.33
N VAL A 258 -18.59 -14.45 13.47
CA VAL A 258 -18.04 -13.15 13.07
C VAL A 258 -16.69 -12.99 13.77
N ALA A 259 -15.59 -13.07 13.02
CA ALA A 259 -14.28 -12.69 13.52
C ALA A 259 -14.29 -11.18 13.78
N GLU A 260 -13.96 -10.76 15.00
CA GLU A 260 -13.90 -9.35 15.37
C GLU A 260 -12.95 -8.59 14.44
N LYS A 261 -13.42 -7.43 13.94
CA LYS A 261 -12.64 -6.43 13.20
C LYS A 261 -11.27 -6.25 13.86
N ARG A 262 -10.16 -6.50 13.16
CA ARG A 262 -8.88 -5.91 13.57
C ARG A 262 -8.97 -4.41 13.33
N HIS A 263 -9.31 -3.68 14.37
CA HIS A 263 -9.29 -2.22 14.39
C HIS A 263 -7.85 -1.74 14.18
N TYR A 264 -7.68 -0.67 13.41
CA TYR A 264 -6.42 0.06 13.36
C TYR A 264 -5.96 0.39 14.79
N ALA A 265 -4.69 0.15 15.06
CA ALA A 265 -4.06 0.46 16.33
C ALA A 265 -2.71 1.15 16.07
N PRO A 266 -2.49 2.34 16.63
CA PRO A 266 -1.19 2.99 16.61
C PRO A 266 -0.11 2.14 17.29
N SER A 267 1.17 2.42 17.02
CA SER A 267 2.27 1.81 17.77
C SER A 267 2.13 2.05 19.28
N ALA A 268 2.70 1.18 20.12
CA ALA A 268 2.64 1.34 21.57
C ALA A 268 3.20 2.71 22.04
N ALA A 269 4.29 3.17 21.41
CA ALA A 269 4.90 4.46 21.72
C ALA A 269 3.97 5.63 21.37
N ASN A 270 3.31 5.60 20.21
CA ASN A 270 2.35 6.63 19.83
C ASN A 270 1.07 6.55 20.68
N SER A 271 0.60 5.34 20.99
CA SER A 271 -0.58 5.11 21.82
C SER A 271 -0.41 5.71 23.21
N ALA A 272 0.79 5.66 23.79
CA ALA A 272 1.09 6.29 25.08
C ALA A 272 0.94 7.82 25.05
N VAL A 273 1.25 8.46 23.92
CA VAL A 273 1.07 9.92 23.74
C VAL A 273 -0.38 10.28 23.45
N LEU A 274 -1.08 9.45 22.66
CA LEU A 274 -2.46 9.69 22.23
C LEU A 274 -3.48 9.67 23.36
N GLY A 275 -3.22 8.95 24.46
CA GLY A 275 -4.14 8.85 25.59
C GLY A 275 -5.54 8.40 25.16
N ASP A 276 -6.56 9.17 25.54
CA ASP A 276 -7.97 8.85 25.28
C ASP A 276 -8.32 8.79 23.78
N ILE A 277 -7.52 9.42 22.92
CA ILE A 277 -7.71 9.42 21.46
C ILE A 277 -7.68 7.98 20.91
N VAL A 278 -6.92 7.07 21.53
CA VAL A 278 -6.89 5.66 21.13
C VAL A 278 -8.29 5.03 21.21
N GLY A 279 -9.08 5.41 22.22
CA GLY A 279 -10.47 4.98 22.35
C GLY A 279 -11.37 5.56 21.25
N MET A 280 -11.13 6.81 20.86
CA MET A 280 -11.91 7.52 19.85
C MET A 280 -11.78 6.91 18.45
N LEU A 281 -10.64 6.29 18.14
CA LEU A 281 -10.40 5.64 16.85
C LEU A 281 -11.43 4.54 16.51
N ARG A 282 -12.01 3.89 17.53
CA ARG A 282 -13.03 2.84 17.33
C ARG A 282 -14.33 3.39 16.72
N ASN A 283 -14.60 4.68 16.96
CA ASN A 283 -15.83 5.36 16.55
C ASN A 283 -15.54 6.44 15.49
N ALA A 284 -14.35 6.44 14.90
CA ALA A 284 -13.99 7.41 13.88
C ALA A 284 -14.68 7.09 12.54
N ASP A 285 -15.16 8.14 11.87
CA ASP A 285 -15.71 8.08 10.52
C ASP A 285 -14.55 7.92 9.53
N VAL A 286 -14.24 6.68 9.15
CA VAL A 286 -13.11 6.36 8.28
C VAL A 286 -13.33 6.94 6.88
N ILE A 287 -12.32 7.63 6.34
CA ILE A 287 -12.33 8.19 5.00
C ILE A 287 -11.67 7.18 4.06
N HIS A 288 -12.41 6.75 3.05
CA HIS A 288 -11.95 5.77 2.06
C HIS A 288 -11.48 6.45 0.76
N GLN A 289 -10.47 7.29 0.84
CA GLN A 289 -9.84 7.92 -0.33
C GLN A 289 -8.48 7.29 -0.62
N THR A 290 -8.16 7.16 -1.91
CA THR A 290 -6.90 6.60 -2.38
C THR A 290 -5.89 7.72 -2.63
N PHE A 291 -4.69 7.58 -2.08
CA PHE A 291 -3.54 8.44 -2.31
C PHE A 291 -2.36 7.64 -2.89
N VAL A 292 -1.40 8.31 -3.53
CA VAL A 292 -0.18 7.69 -4.08
C VAL A 292 0.56 6.88 -3.02
N LEU A 293 0.68 7.44 -1.81
CA LEU A 293 1.12 6.74 -0.62
C LEU A 293 -0.06 6.60 0.32
N GLN A 294 -0.43 5.36 0.62
CA GLN A 294 -1.64 5.08 1.40
C GLN A 294 -1.38 5.32 2.88
N PRO A 295 -2.20 6.14 3.56
CA PRO A 295 -2.14 6.22 5.01
C PRO A 295 -2.60 4.88 5.62
N ALA A 296 -1.94 4.45 6.69
CA ALA A 296 -2.34 3.30 7.49
C ALA A 296 -3.73 3.49 8.12
N PHE A 297 -4.11 4.75 8.38
CA PHE A 297 -5.46 5.13 8.77
C PHE A 297 -5.75 6.55 8.30
N LEU A 298 -7.01 6.81 7.92
CA LEU A 298 -7.51 8.14 7.63
C LEU A 298 -8.98 8.20 8.06
N GLY A 299 -9.34 9.15 8.91
CA GLY A 299 -10.71 9.27 9.38
C GLY A 299 -10.97 10.54 10.17
N ILE A 300 -12.25 10.77 10.44
CA ILE A 300 -12.70 11.86 11.30
C ILE A 300 -13.06 11.30 12.67
N LEU A 301 -12.39 11.78 13.72
CA LEU A 301 -12.72 11.42 15.09
C LEU A 301 -14.11 11.94 15.48
N PRO A 302 -14.77 11.40 16.52
CA PRO A 302 -16.09 11.85 16.96
C PRO A 302 -16.22 13.36 17.22
N ASN A 303 -15.11 13.99 17.63
CA ASN A 303 -15.02 15.44 17.87
C ASN A 303 -14.70 16.25 16.59
N LYS A 304 -14.81 15.65 15.42
CA LYS A 304 -14.55 16.23 14.09
C LYS A 304 -13.09 16.45 13.70
N CYS A 305 -12.13 16.13 14.57
CA CYS A 305 -10.71 16.17 14.20
C CYS A 305 -10.40 15.19 13.07
N LEU A 306 -9.63 15.64 12.07
CA LEU A 306 -9.05 14.74 11.07
C LEU A 306 -7.89 14.00 11.72
N TYR A 307 -7.90 12.68 11.65
CA TYR A 307 -6.81 11.82 12.08
C TYR A 307 -6.28 11.07 10.86
N LEU A 308 -4.97 11.10 10.66
CA LEU A 308 -4.29 10.24 9.71
C LEU A 308 -3.00 9.65 10.28
N ASP A 309 -2.65 8.45 9.80
CA ASP A 309 -1.36 7.80 10.04
C ASP A 309 -0.70 7.56 8.69
N SER A 310 0.41 8.23 8.41
CA SER A 310 1.06 8.23 7.08
C SER A 310 2.58 8.19 7.18
N GLU A 311 3.26 8.29 6.03
CA GLU A 311 4.72 8.31 5.96
C GLU A 311 5.36 9.71 6.15
N LEU A 312 4.53 10.75 6.25
CA LEU A 312 4.90 12.17 6.23
C LEU A 312 6.01 12.49 5.21
N GLN A 313 5.62 12.69 3.95
CA GLN A 313 6.53 13.12 2.89
C GLN A 313 7.01 14.55 3.14
N LEU A 314 8.22 14.83 2.65
CA LEU A 314 8.84 16.14 2.81
C LEU A 314 8.22 17.14 1.84
N ASP A 315 7.82 18.28 2.36
CA ASP A 315 7.48 19.48 1.62
C ASP A 315 8.52 20.59 1.92
N THR A 316 9.04 21.22 0.87
CA THR A 316 10.08 22.26 1.00
C THR A 316 9.61 23.66 0.60
N ASP A 317 8.31 23.82 0.35
CA ASP A 317 7.76 25.04 -0.22
C ASP A 317 7.89 26.24 0.72
N GLY A 318 8.23 27.39 0.16
CA GLY A 318 8.47 28.62 0.92
C GLY A 318 9.84 28.68 1.63
N TRP A 319 10.70 27.65 1.57
CA TRP A 319 12.08 27.77 2.05
C TRP A 319 12.92 28.69 1.13
N PRO A 320 13.41 29.87 1.60
CA PRO A 320 14.07 30.84 0.72
C PRO A 320 15.30 30.31 -0.02
N ASP A 321 16.06 29.42 0.63
CA ASP A 321 17.29 28.83 0.07
C ASP A 321 17.05 27.48 -0.62
N GLY A 322 15.80 27.03 -0.75
CA GLY A 322 15.47 25.67 -1.20
C GLY A 322 15.71 25.40 -2.67
N LYS A 323 15.72 26.44 -3.51
CA LYS A 323 15.91 26.30 -4.96
C LYS A 323 17.21 25.57 -5.30
N GLY A 324 17.08 24.42 -5.98
CA GLY A 324 18.22 23.61 -6.40
C GLY A 324 18.89 22.78 -5.30
N LYS A 325 18.30 22.70 -4.10
CA LYS A 325 18.88 21.96 -2.96
C LYS A 325 18.55 20.48 -2.92
N GLY A 326 17.72 19.95 -3.83
CA GLY A 326 17.45 18.51 -3.91
C GLY A 326 15.96 18.17 -4.11
N ASP A 327 15.08 19.14 -3.89
CA ASP A 327 13.69 19.05 -4.30
C ASP A 327 13.50 19.71 -5.68
N LYS A 328 12.95 18.94 -6.62
CA LYS A 328 12.65 19.41 -7.99
C LYS A 328 11.26 20.03 -8.10
N TYR A 329 10.41 19.84 -7.09
CA TYR A 329 9.05 20.35 -7.05
C TYR A 329 8.91 21.58 -6.14
N TRP A 330 10.00 21.98 -5.49
CA TRP A 330 10.07 23.18 -4.65
C TRP A 330 9.42 24.40 -5.31
N GLN A 331 8.64 25.12 -4.50
CA GLN A 331 8.06 26.41 -4.81
C GLN A 331 8.51 27.46 -3.81
N ALA A 332 8.59 28.72 -4.26
CA ALA A 332 8.95 29.84 -3.39
C ALA A 332 7.83 30.22 -2.40
N THR A 333 6.66 29.59 -2.51
CA THR A 333 5.44 30.06 -1.86
C THR A 333 4.60 28.93 -1.32
N THR A 334 4.06 29.11 -0.11
CA THR A 334 3.02 28.26 0.49
C THR A 334 1.62 28.84 0.28
N SER A 335 0.58 28.04 0.46
CA SER A 335 -0.82 28.49 0.37
C SER A 335 -1.23 29.40 1.54
N LEU A 336 -0.78 29.11 2.76
CA LEU A 336 -0.95 30.02 3.90
C LEU A 336 0.01 31.20 3.76
N LYS A 337 -0.51 32.41 3.95
CA LYS A 337 0.25 33.67 3.96
C LYS A 337 0.16 34.35 5.32
N TYR A 338 1.22 35.06 5.69
CA TYR A 338 1.19 36.07 6.75
C TYR A 338 0.38 37.30 6.30
N ALA A 339 0.07 38.19 7.25
CA ALA A 339 -0.70 39.40 7.02
C ALA A 339 -0.06 40.34 5.98
N ASP A 340 1.27 40.32 5.87
CA ASP A 340 2.04 41.08 4.87
C ASP A 340 2.11 40.39 3.48
N GLY A 341 1.48 39.23 3.34
CA GLY A 341 1.46 38.44 2.11
C GLY A 341 2.66 37.51 1.91
N THR A 342 3.63 37.51 2.83
CA THR A 342 4.78 36.59 2.75
C THR A 342 4.38 35.16 3.08
N SER A 343 5.15 34.20 2.56
CA SER A 343 4.90 32.75 2.73
C SER A 343 5.56 32.22 3.99
N LEU A 344 5.11 31.06 4.46
CA LEU A 344 5.81 30.33 5.52
C LEU A 344 7.18 29.87 5.01
N ASN A 345 8.15 29.77 5.91
CA ASN A 345 9.46 29.18 5.60
C ASN A 345 9.50 27.73 6.09
N ALA A 346 9.53 26.75 5.18
CA ALA A 346 9.55 25.33 5.53
C ALA A 346 10.67 24.92 6.49
N ASN A 347 11.78 25.67 6.49
CA ASN A 347 12.93 25.36 7.34
C ASN A 347 12.82 25.90 8.77
N THR A 348 11.88 26.81 9.05
CA THR A 348 11.71 27.41 10.39
C THR A 348 10.30 27.26 10.94
N VAL A 349 9.28 27.02 10.10
CA VAL A 349 7.87 26.86 10.51
C VAL A 349 7.41 25.42 10.31
N PRO A 350 6.93 24.73 11.36
CA PRO A 350 6.33 23.41 11.21
C PRO A 350 4.93 23.53 10.61
N TYR A 351 4.74 22.99 9.41
CA TYR A 351 3.41 22.92 8.80
C TYR A 351 3.12 21.53 8.22
N VAL A 352 1.83 21.22 8.13
CA VAL A 352 1.29 20.07 7.41
C VAL A 352 0.64 20.53 6.12
N VAL A 353 0.58 19.63 5.15
CA VAL A 353 -0.02 19.84 3.83
C VAL A 353 -1.22 18.90 3.67
N LEU A 354 -2.34 19.46 3.21
CA LEU A 354 -3.55 18.69 2.89
C LEU A 354 -3.85 18.73 1.39
N PRO A 355 -4.56 17.72 0.85
CA PRO A 355 -4.79 17.62 -0.59
C PRO A 355 -5.64 18.76 -1.13
N LEU A 356 -5.30 19.18 -2.35
CA LEU A 356 -6.22 19.87 -3.25
C LEU A 356 -7.34 18.91 -3.72
N PRO A 357 -8.43 19.44 -4.31
CA PRO A 357 -8.82 20.85 -4.26
C PRO A 357 -9.10 21.30 -2.82
N LYS A 358 -9.03 22.60 -2.54
CA LYS A 358 -9.31 23.21 -1.22
C LYS A 358 -10.59 22.70 -0.54
N THR A 359 -11.59 22.32 -1.34
CA THR A 359 -12.84 21.71 -0.88
C THR A 359 -12.65 20.39 -0.14
N TRP A 360 -11.53 19.70 -0.33
CA TRP A 360 -11.18 18.51 0.41
C TRP A 360 -11.05 18.81 1.91
N ALA A 361 -10.28 19.83 2.28
CA ALA A 361 -10.14 20.25 3.67
C ALA A 361 -11.41 20.96 4.16
N SER A 362 -11.95 21.90 3.39
CA SER A 362 -13.05 22.76 3.88
C SER A 362 -14.38 22.02 4.05
N SER A 363 -14.64 20.97 3.28
CA SER A 363 -15.81 20.08 3.50
C SER A 363 -15.79 19.36 4.86
N ARG A 364 -14.62 19.35 5.52
CA ARG A 364 -14.40 18.78 6.86
C ARG A 364 -14.25 19.88 7.92
N GLY A 365 -14.54 21.13 7.58
CA GLY A 365 -14.39 22.29 8.46
C GLY A 365 -12.94 22.74 8.67
N ILE A 366 -11.99 22.21 7.90
CA ILE A 366 -10.56 22.52 8.03
C ILE A 366 -10.18 23.65 7.08
N HIS A 367 -9.46 24.63 7.59
CA HIS A 367 -9.05 25.82 6.87
C HIS A 367 -7.56 26.10 7.05
N LEU A 368 -6.92 26.68 6.03
CA LEU A 368 -5.53 27.13 6.14
C LEU A 368 -5.34 27.96 7.42
N GLY A 369 -4.32 27.61 8.19
CA GLY A 369 -4.00 28.18 9.50
C GLY A 369 -4.58 27.44 10.70
N ASP A 370 -5.40 26.40 10.49
CA ASP A 370 -5.78 25.47 11.57
C ASP A 370 -4.56 24.73 12.11
N TYR A 371 -4.55 24.43 13.41
CA TYR A 371 -3.44 23.74 14.06
C TYR A 371 -3.53 22.23 13.92
N ALA A 372 -2.39 21.57 14.09
CA ALA A 372 -2.27 20.13 14.08
C ALA A 372 -1.28 19.64 15.15
N ALA A 373 -1.55 18.45 15.69
CA ALA A 373 -0.62 17.68 16.50
C ALA A 373 -0.02 16.56 15.63
N VAL A 374 1.29 16.36 15.71
CA VAL A 374 2.00 15.35 14.93
C VAL A 374 2.85 14.47 15.85
N ILE A 375 2.64 13.15 15.76
CA ILE A 375 3.23 12.17 16.67
C ILE A 375 4.02 11.13 15.89
N TYR A 376 5.26 10.89 16.29
CA TYR A 376 6.09 9.83 15.72
C TYR A 376 7.03 9.23 16.77
N LYS A 377 7.04 7.90 16.89
CA LYS A 377 7.88 7.14 17.83
C LYS A 377 7.80 7.71 19.27
N GLY A 378 6.60 8.12 19.68
CA GLY A 378 6.35 8.70 21.01
C GLY A 378 6.80 10.15 21.19
N LYS A 379 7.26 10.83 20.15
CA LYS A 379 7.52 12.29 20.17
C LYS A 379 6.30 13.03 19.65
N LEU A 380 5.91 14.10 20.32
CA LEU A 380 4.84 15.02 19.93
C LEU A 380 5.46 16.35 19.50
N THR A 381 4.98 16.89 18.39
CA THR A 381 5.21 18.27 17.99
C THR A 381 3.91 18.85 17.43
N PHE A 382 3.87 20.17 17.25
CA PHE A 382 2.72 20.87 16.71
C PHE A 382 3.06 21.53 15.38
N ALA A 383 2.04 21.74 14.56
CA ALA A 383 2.15 22.32 13.25
C ALA A 383 0.92 23.17 12.93
N VAL A 384 1.01 23.95 11.84
CA VAL A 384 -0.13 24.61 11.22
C VAL A 384 -0.47 23.94 9.89
N PHE A 385 -1.73 23.92 9.47
CA PHE A 385 -2.11 23.60 8.10
C PHE A 385 -1.68 24.77 7.19
N GLY A 386 -0.50 24.62 6.59
CA GLY A 386 0.24 25.71 5.95
C GLY A 386 0.23 25.67 4.44
N ASP A 387 -0.03 24.52 3.82
CA ASP A 387 -0.01 24.40 2.37
C ASP A 387 -1.02 23.40 1.81
N GLU A 388 -1.38 23.57 0.54
CA GLU A 388 -2.27 22.68 -0.20
C GLU A 388 -1.45 21.93 -1.27
N GLY A 389 -1.45 20.60 -1.18
CA GLY A 389 -0.65 19.72 -2.02
C GLY A 389 -1.46 19.07 -3.15
N PRO A 390 -0.82 18.27 -4.02
CA PRO A 390 -1.51 17.56 -5.10
C PRO A 390 -2.70 16.71 -4.61
N GLU A 391 -3.78 16.64 -5.39
CA GLU A 391 -5.03 15.97 -5.02
C GLU A 391 -4.90 14.48 -4.65
N ASN A 392 -3.84 13.85 -5.14
CA ASN A 392 -3.55 12.44 -4.95
C ASN A 392 -2.48 12.17 -3.90
N ARG A 393 -2.07 13.17 -3.10
CA ARG A 393 -1.12 13.01 -1.98
C ARG A 393 -1.73 13.44 -0.66
N ILE A 394 -1.30 12.78 0.42
CA ILE A 394 -1.67 13.13 1.79
C ILE A 394 -0.51 12.81 2.72
N GLY A 395 -0.41 13.56 3.83
CA GLY A 395 0.67 13.37 4.78
C GLY A 395 1.96 13.94 4.22
N GLU A 396 1.95 15.24 3.91
CA GLU A 396 3.13 16.03 3.55
C GLU A 396 3.38 17.05 4.67
N GLY A 397 4.65 17.43 4.88
CA GLY A 397 5.01 18.32 5.97
C GLY A 397 6.38 18.95 5.83
N SER A 398 6.56 20.10 6.48
CA SER A 398 7.74 20.93 6.33
C SER A 398 9.03 20.31 6.89
N ILE A 399 10.17 20.85 6.47
CA ILE A 399 11.49 20.50 7.01
C ILE A 399 11.50 20.66 8.54
N GLN A 400 10.98 21.78 9.05
CA GLN A 400 10.95 22.05 10.49
C GLN A 400 10.05 21.06 11.24
N LEU A 401 8.93 20.64 10.64
CA LEU A 401 8.06 19.62 11.25
C LEU A 401 8.80 18.29 11.40
N LEU A 402 9.43 17.80 10.33
CA LEU A 402 10.23 16.57 10.37
C LEU A 402 11.41 16.68 11.36
N ARG A 403 12.09 17.84 11.41
CA ARG A 403 13.13 18.12 12.42
C ARG A 403 12.59 18.03 13.85
N GLY A 404 11.39 18.57 14.12
CA GLY A 404 10.72 18.47 15.41
C GLY A 404 10.44 17.02 15.84
N LEU A 405 10.26 16.11 14.89
CA LEU A 405 10.13 14.66 15.12
C LEU A 405 11.49 13.94 15.24
N GLY A 406 12.60 14.65 15.04
CA GLY A 406 13.95 14.11 15.03
C GLY A 406 14.37 13.49 13.70
N GLU A 407 13.68 13.84 12.62
CA GLU A 407 13.90 13.35 11.26
C GLU A 407 14.47 14.49 10.39
N GLU A 408 15.73 14.88 10.63
CA GLU A 408 16.38 15.94 9.85
C GLU A 408 16.46 15.56 8.35
N ARG A 409 16.18 16.53 7.48
CA ARG A 409 16.22 16.36 6.01
C ARG A 409 17.23 17.26 5.33
N ILE A 410 17.81 18.23 6.02
CA ILE A 410 18.95 19.00 5.53
C ILE A 410 20.24 18.28 5.93
N ARG A 411 20.96 17.79 4.93
CA ARG A 411 22.29 17.19 5.13
C ARG A 411 23.31 18.29 5.48
N PRO A 412 24.46 17.95 6.11
CA PRO A 412 25.49 18.94 6.46
C PRO A 412 26.02 19.78 5.29
N ASN A 413 25.91 19.29 4.06
CA ASN A 413 26.27 20.04 2.85
C ASN A 413 25.16 20.99 2.35
N GLY A 414 24.10 21.18 3.12
CA GLY A 414 22.96 22.04 2.81
C GLY A 414 22.01 21.48 1.74
N ARG A 415 22.16 20.22 1.33
CA ARG A 415 21.24 19.55 0.40
C ARG A 415 20.12 18.83 1.14
N VAL A 416 18.97 18.76 0.49
CA VAL A 416 17.78 18.06 0.98
C VAL A 416 17.84 16.56 0.67
N GLU A 417 17.50 15.76 1.66
CA GLU A 417 17.06 14.37 1.52
C GLU A 417 15.57 14.36 1.18
N ASN A 418 15.26 14.30 -0.12
CA ASN A 418 13.87 14.37 -0.59
C ASN A 418 13.16 13.02 -0.41
N SER A 419 12.82 12.70 0.83
CA SER A 419 12.11 11.50 1.25
C SER A 419 11.34 11.74 2.55
N GLY A 420 10.21 11.06 2.72
CA GLY A 420 9.49 11.03 3.99
C GLY A 420 10.25 10.33 5.13
N ALA A 421 9.59 10.19 6.29
CA ALA A 421 10.16 9.57 7.48
C ALA A 421 9.75 8.10 7.71
N GLY A 422 8.91 7.56 6.81
CA GLY A 422 8.40 6.20 6.88
C GLY A 422 7.10 6.12 7.68
N PRO A 423 6.39 4.97 7.66
CA PRO A 423 5.03 4.86 8.19
C PRO A 423 4.98 5.04 9.72
N GLY A 424 3.79 5.35 10.25
CA GLY A 424 3.56 5.49 11.68
C GLY A 424 3.59 6.94 12.19
N ILE A 425 3.53 7.93 11.29
CA ILE A 425 3.44 9.34 11.65
C ILE A 425 1.99 9.74 11.69
N ILE A 426 1.52 10.04 12.90
CA ILE A 426 0.15 10.42 13.14
C ILE A 426 0.04 11.92 13.04
N THR A 427 -0.93 12.40 12.28
CA THR A 427 -1.30 13.81 12.22
C THR A 427 -2.76 13.95 12.62
N ILE A 428 -3.01 14.85 13.57
CA ILE A 428 -4.35 15.20 14.03
C ILE A 428 -4.56 16.68 13.73
N VAL A 429 -5.46 17.01 12.82
CA VAL A 429 -5.80 18.41 12.49
C VAL A 429 -7.03 18.84 13.28
N PHE A 430 -6.99 20.02 13.88
CA PHE A 430 -8.06 20.61 14.69
C PHE A 430 -8.87 21.60 13.85
N PRO A 431 -10.05 21.24 13.33
CA PRO A 431 -10.80 22.09 12.41
C PRO A 431 -11.28 23.39 13.08
N GLY A 432 -11.14 24.52 12.39
CA GLY A 432 -11.61 25.83 12.84
C GLY A 432 -10.83 26.38 14.05
N SER A 433 -9.61 25.89 14.29
CA SER A 433 -8.75 26.33 15.38
C SER A 433 -7.86 27.53 15.04
N GLY A 434 -7.70 27.84 13.74
CA GLY A 434 -6.84 28.92 13.29
C GLY A 434 -7.40 30.30 13.58
N ASP A 435 -6.55 31.20 14.06
CA ASP A 435 -6.85 32.64 14.20
C ASP A 435 -6.04 33.44 13.18
N LEU A 436 -6.63 34.51 12.63
CA LEU A 436 -5.93 35.46 11.76
C LEU A 436 -4.94 36.31 12.55
N ALA A 437 -5.22 36.60 13.83
CA ALA A 437 -4.32 37.36 14.70
C ALA A 437 -2.97 36.66 14.91
N HIS A 438 -2.94 35.33 14.79
CA HIS A 438 -1.71 34.55 14.91
C HIS A 438 -0.82 34.59 13.65
N ARG A 439 -1.29 35.24 12.56
CA ARG A 439 -0.61 35.25 11.25
C ARG A 439 0.04 36.60 10.94
N THR A 440 0.34 37.40 11.96
CA THR A 440 1.02 38.69 11.79
C THR A 440 2.45 38.54 11.31
N ASP A 441 3.19 37.60 11.91
CA ASP A 441 4.58 37.29 11.60
C ASP A 441 4.93 35.86 12.05
N GLU A 442 6.13 35.40 11.68
CA GLU A 442 6.61 34.05 11.98
C GLU A 442 6.70 33.77 13.48
N ALA A 443 7.16 34.74 14.29
CA ALA A 443 7.34 34.54 15.73
C ALA A 443 5.99 34.33 16.43
N THR A 444 4.99 35.14 16.05
CA THR A 444 3.63 35.05 16.57
C THR A 444 2.99 33.72 16.18
N LEU A 445 3.16 33.29 14.92
CA LEU A 445 2.63 32.01 14.46
C LEU A 445 3.28 30.82 15.17
N LEU A 446 4.61 30.83 15.35
CA LEU A 446 5.33 29.78 16.08
C LEU A 446 4.87 29.66 17.53
N ALA A 447 4.67 30.79 18.22
CA ALA A 447 4.13 30.80 19.57
C ALA A 447 2.73 30.17 19.62
N ALA A 448 1.87 30.54 18.67
CA ALA A 448 0.51 30.03 18.59
C ALA A 448 0.45 28.53 18.22
N ILE A 449 1.30 28.06 17.30
CA ILE A 449 1.42 26.63 16.95
C ILE A 449 1.68 25.81 18.22
N HIS A 450 2.60 26.28 19.07
CA HIS A 450 2.89 25.60 20.33
C HIS A 450 1.73 25.71 21.31
N SER A 451 1.30 26.92 21.67
CA SER A 451 0.32 27.13 22.74
C SER A 451 -1.06 26.57 22.40
N GLU A 452 -1.58 26.82 21.20
CA GLU A 452 -2.89 26.31 20.78
C GLU A 452 -2.82 24.81 20.48
N GLY A 453 -1.76 24.35 19.83
CA GLY A 453 -1.54 22.92 19.57
C GLY A 453 -1.53 22.10 20.86
N GLU A 454 -0.78 22.55 21.86
CA GLU A 454 -0.70 21.90 23.18
C GLU A 454 -2.04 21.92 23.91
N ARG A 455 -2.72 23.08 23.94
CA ARG A 455 -4.03 23.22 24.58
C ARG A 455 -5.08 22.30 23.93
N LEU A 456 -5.16 22.30 22.60
CA LEU A 456 -6.11 21.49 21.82
C LEU A 456 -5.82 19.99 21.98
N PHE A 457 -4.56 19.60 21.88
CA PHE A 457 -4.16 18.21 22.02
C PHE A 457 -4.40 17.69 23.44
N SER A 458 -4.01 18.44 24.47
CA SER A 458 -4.22 18.03 25.88
C SER A 458 -5.71 17.85 26.18
N THR A 459 -6.55 18.78 25.71
CA THR A 459 -8.01 18.68 25.82
C THR A 459 -8.53 17.42 25.14
N LEU A 460 -8.05 17.12 23.93
CA LEU A 460 -8.49 15.97 23.15
C LEU A 460 -8.00 14.63 23.73
N ALA A 461 -6.77 14.59 24.25
CA ALA A 461 -6.14 13.40 24.82
C ALA A 461 -6.60 13.06 26.24
N GLY A 462 -7.46 13.89 26.85
CA GLY A 462 -7.91 13.70 28.23
C GLY A 462 -6.85 14.04 29.28
N LEU A 463 -5.80 14.77 28.89
CA LEU A 463 -4.73 15.19 29.79
C LEU A 463 -5.18 16.47 30.51
N GLN A 464 -5.31 16.41 31.84
CA GLN A 464 -5.59 17.60 32.65
C GLN A 464 -4.46 18.64 32.45
N PRO A 465 -4.77 19.95 32.41
CA PRO A 465 -3.73 20.96 32.37
C PRO A 465 -2.83 20.81 33.60
N VAL A 466 -1.52 20.78 33.39
CA VAL A 466 -0.57 20.98 34.50
C VAL A 466 -0.69 22.46 34.87
N SER A 467 -1.31 22.71 36.03
CA SER A 467 -1.49 24.02 36.64
C SER A 467 -0.17 24.74 36.89
#